data_AF-A0A5K0UWI6-F1
#
_entry.id   AF-A0A5K0UWI6-F1
#
_cell.length_a   1.000
_cell.length_b   1.000
_cell.length_c   1.000
_cell.angle_alpha   90.00
_cell.angle_beta   90.00
_cell.angle_gamma   90.00
#
_symmetry.space_group_name_H-M   'P 1'
#
loop_
_entity.id
_entity.type
_entity.pdbx_description
1 polymer ?
#
loop_
_entity_poly.entity_id
_entity_poly.type
_entity_poly.pdbx_seq_one_letter_code
_entity_poly.pdbx_strand_id
1 'polypeptide(L)' 'ESSDSGIRSWDWKLDGKNCTYHALFPRAWTVYD' A
#
# COMPACT_ATOMS: atom_id res chain seq x y z
N GLU A 1 10.98 17.98 19.11
CA GLU A 1 10.49 16.80 18.37
C GLU A 1 10.23 17.20 16.94
N SER A 2 10.92 16.59 15.98
CA SER A 2 10.70 16.87 14.56
C SER A 2 9.41 16.18 14.12
N SER A 3 8.38 17.00 13.93
CA SER A 3 7.11 16.69 13.29
C SER A 3 7.33 15.89 12.00
N ASP A 4 6.95 14.62 12.05
CA ASP A 4 6.47 13.80 10.93
C ASP A 4 7.17 14.01 9.56
N SER A 5 8.51 13.98 9.54
CA SER A 5 9.27 13.97 8.29
C SER A 5 9.66 12.54 7.95
N GLY A 6 8.98 11.92 6.98
CA GLY A 6 9.39 10.63 6.41
C GLY A 6 8.21 9.70 6.07
N ILE A 7 8.50 8.40 5.95
CA ILE A 7 7.53 7.35 5.62
C ILE A 7 6.33 7.26 6.61
N ARG A 8 6.52 7.80 7.82
CA ARG A 8 5.52 7.82 8.89
C ARG A 8 4.47 8.93 8.74
N SER A 9 4.78 9.99 7.99
CA SER A 9 3.82 11.06 7.73
C SER A 9 2.93 10.79 6.53
N TRP A 10 3.09 9.64 5.89
CA TRP A 10 2.24 9.24 4.78
C TRP A 10 0.97 8.63 5.36
N ASP A 11 -0.16 9.25 5.05
CA ASP A 11 -1.47 8.65 5.23
C ASP A 11 -1.67 7.61 4.13
N TRP A 12 -1.23 6.38 4.39
CA TRP A 12 -1.20 5.29 3.42
C TRP A 12 -2.57 4.99 2.81
N LYS A 13 -3.66 5.23 3.55
CA LYS A 13 -5.05 4.96 3.15
C LYS A 13 -5.26 3.62 2.43
N LEU A 14 -4.48 2.59 2.77
CA LEU A 14 -4.65 1.25 2.21
C LEU A 14 -5.69 0.51 3.04
N ASP A 15 -6.91 0.35 2.51
CA ASP A 15 -7.92 -0.52 3.12
C ASP A 15 -7.66 -1.97 2.71
N GLY A 16 -7.30 -2.81 3.68
CA GLY A 16 -7.06 -4.24 3.45
C GLY A 16 -8.34 -5.05 3.24
N LYS A 17 -9.52 -4.44 3.39
CA LYS A 17 -10.80 -5.13 3.28
C LYS A 17 -11.18 -5.43 1.83
N ASN A 18 -10.81 -4.56 0.90
CA ASN A 18 -11.06 -4.73 -0.54
C ASN A 18 -9.73 -4.66 -1.29
N CYS A 19 -9.06 -5.80 -1.40
CA CYS A 19 -7.86 -5.90 -2.21
C CYS A 19 -7.88 -7.18 -3.05
N THR A 20 -7.42 -7.08 -4.29
CA THR A 20 -7.29 -8.21 -5.22
C THR A 20 -5.82 -8.42 -5.56
N TYR A 21 -5.35 -9.65 -5.34
CA TYR A 21 -3.99 -10.05 -5.66
C TYR A 21 -3.95 -10.71 -7.05
N HIS A 22 -3.09 -10.19 -7.92
CA HIS A 22 -2.88 -10.72 -9.27
C HIS A 22 -1.44 -11.19 -9.43
N ALA A 23 -1.24 -12.48 -9.72
CA ALA A 23 0.08 -13.06 -10.00
C ALA A 23 0.10 -13.77 -11.35
N LEU A 24 1.07 -13.39 -12.19
CA LEU A 24 1.37 -14.05 -13.45
C LEU A 24 2.89 -13.97 -13.69
N PHE A 25 3.57 -15.12 -13.62
CA PHE A 25 5.03 -15.18 -13.74
C PHE A 25 5.56 -14.35 -14.93
N PRO A 26 6.57 -13.48 -14.72
CA PRO A 26 7.35 -13.24 -13.51
C PRO A 26 6.85 -12.08 -12.62
N ARG A 27 5.64 -11.53 -12.88
CA ARG A 27 5.13 -10.34 -12.19
C ARG A 27 3.98 -10.66 -11.24
N ALA A 28 3.91 -9.90 -10.16
CA ALA A 28 2.77 -9.88 -9.26
C ALA A 28 2.48 -8.44 -8.84
N TRP A 29 1.22 -8.15 -8.59
CA TRP A 29 0.76 -6.84 -8.13
C TRP A 29 -0.54 -6.98 -7.33
N THR A 30 -0.78 -6.01 -6.44
CA THR A 30 -1.98 -5.95 -5.61
C THR A 30 -2.76 -4.70 -5.98
N VAL A 31 -4.06 -4.86 -6.22
CA VAL A 31 -5.02 -3.77 -6.36
C VAL A 31 -5.68 -3.57 -5.00
N TYR A 32 -5.76 -2.33 -4.55
CA TYR A 32 -6.62 -1.93 -3.43
C TYR A 32 -7.76 -1.10 -4.04
N ASP A 33 -9.00 -1.42 -3.70
CA ASP A 33 -10.20 -0.65 -4.13
C ASP A 33 -10.46 0.54 -3.21
#